data_AF-A0A9Q1EAJ5-F1
#
_entry.id   AF-A0A9Q1EAJ5-F1
#
_cell.length_a   1.000
_cell.length_b   1.000
_cell.length_c   1.000
_cell.angle_alpha   90.00
_cell.angle_beta   90.00
_cell.angle_gamma   90.00
#
_symmetry.space_group_name_H-M   'P 1'
#
loop_
_entity.id
_entity.type
_entity.pdbx_description
1 polymer ?
#
loop_
_entity_poly.entity_id
_entity_poly.type
_entity_poly.pdbx_seq_one_letter_code
_entity_poly.pdbx_strand_id
1 'polypeptide(L)' 'MHSDAGWDVENGSSDGIQPDLLVSLTAPKKAAVHFCGRYHYLGGRFVPPALEKKYQLNLPPYPGTECVYQLP' A
#
# COMPACT_ATOMS: atom_id res chain seq x y z
N MET A 1 6.55 13.00 -7.77
CA MET A 1 5.67 13.34 -6.62
C MET A 1 6.25 12.62 -5.42
N HIS A 2 6.64 13.34 -4.37
CA HIS A 2 7.14 12.73 -3.13
C HIS A 2 5.96 12.41 -2.21
N SER A 3 6.06 11.32 -1.45
CA SER A 3 5.15 11.04 -0.34
C SER A 3 5.55 11.87 0.89
N ASP A 4 4.60 12.11 1.81
CA ASP A 4 4.82 12.91 3.03
C ASP A 4 5.94 12.37 3.95
N ALA A 5 6.42 11.14 3.72
CA ALA A 5 7.53 10.52 4.46
C ALA A 5 8.92 10.78 3.83
N GLY A 6 9.01 11.60 2.78
CA GLY A 6 10.27 11.86 2.06
C GLY A 6 10.70 10.74 1.11
N TRP A 7 9.80 9.79 0.82
CA TRP A 7 10.04 8.76 -0.18
C TRP A 7 9.54 9.21 -1.54
N ASP A 8 10.36 9.02 -2.57
CA ASP A 8 9.86 9.05 -3.94
C ASP A 8 8.85 7.92 -4.14
N VAL A 9 7.74 8.21 -4.83
CA VAL A 9 6.61 7.29 -4.97
C VAL A 9 6.95 6.07 -5.84
N GLU A 10 8.00 6.14 -6.66
CA GLU A 10 8.44 5.03 -7.48
C GLU A 10 9.70 4.35 -6.94
N ASN A 11 10.69 5.13 -6.50
CA ASN A 11 12.03 4.65 -6.17
C ASN A 11 12.32 4.53 -4.66
N GLY A 12 11.36 4.87 -3.79
CA GLY A 12 11.57 4.86 -2.34
C GLY A 12 12.54 5.96 -1.89
N SER A 13 13.19 5.77 -0.74
CA SER A 13 14.29 6.64 -0.28
C SER A 13 15.22 5.88 0.67
N SER A 14 16.54 5.97 0.42
CA SER A 14 17.57 5.42 1.30
C SER A 14 17.79 6.27 2.56
N ASP A 15 17.55 7.58 2.46
CA ASP A 15 17.81 8.55 3.53
C ASP A 15 16.51 9.06 4.19
N GLY A 16 15.36 8.55 3.73
CA GLY A 16 14.04 8.86 4.27
C GLY A 16 13.71 8.05 5.53
N ILE A 17 12.58 8.38 6.15
CA ILE A 17 12.08 7.65 7.32
C ILE A 17 11.92 6.17 6.95
N GLN A 18 12.38 5.28 7.83
CA GLN A 18 12.18 3.84 7.70
C GLN A 18 11.08 3.42 8.67
N PRO A 19 9.80 3.45 8.26
CA PRO A 19 8.71 3.08 9.14
C PRO A 19 8.74 1.57 9.42
N ASP A 20 8.32 1.20 10.62
CA ASP A 20 8.13 -0.22 10.97
C ASP A 20 6.74 -0.74 10.55
N LEU A 21 5.81 0.18 10.26
CA LEU A 21 4.45 -0.08 9.76
C LEU A 21 4.14 0.81 8.55
N LEU A 22 3.74 0.22 7.44
CA LEU A 22 3.24 0.91 6.24
C LEU A 22 1.78 0.55 5.97
N VAL A 23 0.92 1.55 5.81
CA VAL A 23 -0.48 1.36 5.37
C VAL A 23 -0.65 1.94 3.97
N SER A 24 -0.75 1.08 2.97
CA SER A 24 -1.08 1.45 1.59
C SER A 24 -2.59 1.65 1.45
N LEU A 25 -3.01 2.73 0.78
CA LEU A 25 -4.43 3.01 0.55
C LEU A 25 -4.81 2.67 -0.90
N THR A 26 -5.94 1.99 -1.09
CA THR A 26 -6.47 1.53 -2.39
C THR A 26 -5.64 0.43 -3.02
N ALA A 27 -4.35 0.67 -3.26
CA ALA A 27 -3.37 -0.30 -3.75
C ALA A 27 -1.95 0.12 -3.30
N PRO A 28 -1.02 -0.83 -3.12
CA PRO A 28 0.38 -0.50 -2.85
C PRO A 28 0.99 0.30 -4.01
N LYS A 29 1.65 1.41 -3.69
CA LYS A 29 2.46 2.16 -4.65
C LYS A 29 3.75 1.41 -4.93
N LYS A 30 4.40 1.68 -6.08
CA LYS A 30 5.68 1.05 -6.46
C LYS A 30 6.74 1.19 -5.35
N ALA A 31 6.84 2.36 -4.71
CA ALA A 31 7.80 2.55 -3.61
C ALA A 31 7.63 1.59 -2.43
N ALA A 32 6.46 0.96 -2.25
CA ALA A 32 6.27 -0.03 -1.19
C ALA A 32 7.14 -1.28 -1.38
N VAL A 33 7.71 -1.52 -2.58
CA VAL A 33 8.69 -2.60 -2.78
C VAL A 33 10.01 -2.36 -2.02
N HIS A 34 10.28 -1.12 -1.64
CA HIS A 34 11.45 -0.74 -0.84
C HIS A 34 11.16 -0.74 0.66
N PHE A 35 9.93 -1.10 1.08
CA PHE A 35 9.56 -1.18 2.48
C PHE A 35 10.25 -2.38 3.16
N CYS A 36 10.97 -2.10 4.25
CA CYS A 36 11.72 -3.11 5.03
C CYS A 36 11.19 -3.26 6.47
N GLY A 37 10.06 -2.64 6.81
CA GLY A 37 9.47 -2.72 8.14
C GLY A 37 8.72 -4.03 8.39
N ARG A 38 8.30 -4.27 9.63
CA ARG A 38 7.67 -5.55 10.03
C ARG A 38 6.21 -5.70 9.57
N TYR A 39 5.52 -4.59 9.35
CA TYR A 39 4.07 -4.60 9.11
C TYR A 39 3.70 -3.82 7.84
N HIS A 40 3.16 -4.52 6.84
CA HIS A 40 2.58 -3.88 5.66
C HIS A 40 1.09 -4.19 5.60
N TYR A 41 0.26 -3.16 5.63
CA TYR A 41 -1.20 -3.30 5.49
C TYR A 41 -1.69 -2.59 4.23
N LEU A 42 -2.71 -3.18 3.62
CA LEU A 42 -3.57 -2.54 2.65
C LEU A 42 -4.85 -2.08 3.35
N GLY A 43 -5.18 -0.80 3.22
CA GLY A 43 -6.45 -0.23 3.65
C GLY A 43 -7.21 0.38 2.47
N GLY A 44 -8.43 0.82 2.75
CA GLY A 44 -9.26 1.49 1.76
C GLY A 44 -10.16 0.52 0.99
N ARG A 45 -10.99 -0.23 1.73
CA ARG A 45 -12.06 -1.09 1.19
C ARG A 45 -13.23 -0.28 0.63
N PHE A 46 -12.95 0.60 -0.33
CA PHE A 46 -13.93 1.43 -1.03
C PHE A 46 -13.76 1.37 -2.55
N VAL A 47 -12.84 0.54 -3.05
CA VAL A 47 -12.59 0.38 -4.49
C VAL A 47 -13.72 -0.43 -5.11
N PRO A 48 -14.49 0.13 -6.06
CA PRO A 48 -15.49 -0.62 -6.80
C PRO A 48 -14.85 -1.72 -7.66
N PRO A 49 -15.49 -2.90 -7.80
CA PRO A 49 -14.94 -4.01 -8.60
C PRO A 49 -14.63 -3.64 -10.07
N ALA A 50 -15.39 -2.70 -10.63
CA ALA A 50 -15.16 -2.19 -11.98
C ALA A 50 -13.81 -1.45 -12.10
N LEU A 51 -13.42 -0.68 -11.08
CA LEU A 51 -12.12 0.02 -11.06
C LEU A 51 -10.99 -0.95 -10.79
N GLU A 52 -11.19 -1.91 -9.89
CA GLU A 52 -10.22 -2.99 -9.65
C GLU A 52 -9.88 -3.72 -10.96
N LYS A 53 -10.89 -4.13 -11.71
CA LYS A 53 -10.71 -4.82 -13.00
C LYS A 53 -10.08 -3.90 -14.06
N LYS A 54 -10.50 -2.64 -14.13
CA LYS A 54 -9.98 -1.67 -15.11
C LYS A 54 -8.48 -1.42 -14.93
N TYR A 55 -8.00 -1.35 -13.69
CA TYR A 55 -6.60 -1.07 -13.38
C TYR A 55 -5.79 -2.31 -13.00
N GLN A 56 -6.39 -3.52 -13.09
CA GLN A 56 -5.75 -4.79 -12.79
C GLN A 56 -5.08 -4.79 -11.40
N LEU A 57 -5.78 -4.25 -10.41
CA LEU A 57 -5.20 -4.03 -9.07
C LEU A 57 -5.00 -5.34 -8.28
N ASN A 58 -5.73 -6.41 -8.64
CA ASN A 58 -5.67 -7.72 -8.00
C ASN A 58 -5.71 -7.63 -6.46
N LEU A 59 -6.72 -6.94 -5.93
CA LEU A 59 -6.79 -6.64 -4.50
C LEU A 59 -7.10 -7.92 -3.71
N PRO A 60 -6.43 -8.15 -2.57
CA PRO A 60 -6.75 -9.31 -1.74
C PRO A 60 -8.14 -9.16 -1.11
N PRO A 61 -8.84 -10.28 -0.83
CA PRO A 61 -10.12 -10.24 -0.16
C PRO A 61 -9.94 -9.82 1.31
N TYR A 62 -10.59 -8.73 1.70
CA TYR A 62 -10.64 -8.31 3.11
C TYR A 62 -11.46 -9.32 3.93
N PRO A 63 -10.94 -9.82 5.06
CA PRO A 63 -11.63 -10.82 5.88
C PRO A 63 -12.85 -10.20 6.57
N GLY A 64 -14.01 -10.85 6.47
CA GLY A 64 -15.25 -10.43 7.14
C GLY A 64 -15.60 -8.97 6.88
N THR A 65 -15.70 -8.19 7.96
CA THR A 65 -15.98 -6.74 7.96
C THR A 65 -14.73 -5.87 8.13
N GLU A 66 -13.53 -6.46 8.10
CA GLU A 66 -12.29 -5.71 8.26
C GLU A 66 -12.12 -4.67 7.15
N CYS A 67 -11.51 -3.54 7.52
CA CYS A 67 -11.20 -2.43 6.62
C CYS A 67 -9.72 -2.39 6.22
N VAL A 68 -8.91 -3.31 6.76
CA VAL A 68 -7.49 -3.51 6.46
C VAL A 68 -7.19 -4.97 6.16
N TYR A 69 -6.14 -5.21 5.38
CA TYR A 69 -5.60 -6.54 5.05
C TYR A 69 -4.08 -6.51 5.24
N GLN A 70 -3.52 -7.45 6.00
CA GLN A 70 -2.06 -7.54 6.16
C GLN A 70 -1.44 -8.19 4.91
N LEU A 71 -0.57 -7.44 4.23
CA LEU A 71 0.19 -7.92 3.10
C LEU A 71 1.37 -8.79 3.57
N PRO A 72 1.75 -9.82 2.79
CA PRO A 72 2.88 -10.69 3.10
C PRO A 72 4.23 -9.97 2.97
#